data_AF-A0A937V9W3-F1
#
_entry.id   AF-A0A937V9W3-F1
#
_cell.length_a   1.000
_cell.length_b   1.000
_cell.length_c   1.000
_cell.angle_alpha   90.00
_cell.angle_beta   90.00
_cell.angle_gamma   90.00
#
_symmetry.space_group_name_H-M   'P 1'
#
loop_
_entity.id
_entity.type
_entity.pdbx_description
1 polymer ?
#
loop_
_entity_poly.entity_id
_entity_poly.type
_entity_poly.pdbx_seq_one_letter_code
_entity_poly.pdbx_strand_id
1 'polypeptide(L)'
;MGRHRCRYAQVLPHGRLPVESARAHARGLPRAVLRLRHPAQVRRSAARPSGRGLGVPRGSQPGASCGPSRRGGVTDPALARYRLAFGKTQAMRYTGHLDLYRALERTIRRAALPLAYSRGFSPHPKLQLASALPLGFTSRAELADIWLEQPVPEGEVLARLRQAAPPGIAFERVQPVPAPEPPLQRQVQRADFVARLEDPLAPDLPERLDALLKATSVPRERRGKAYDLRPLMLDLRLEPPAQLVLALSAREGATGRPEEVLEALGLDPLAADITRVQLTLDPSPAAAHAA
;
A
#
# COMPACT_ATOMS: atom_id res chain seq x y z
N MET A 1 1.64 42.30 -24.40
CA MET A 1 0.18 42.11 -24.23
C MET A 1 -0.34 41.28 -25.39
N GLY A 2 -1.06 40.17 -25.15
CA GLY A 2 -1.92 39.58 -26.19
C GLY A 2 -1.64 38.13 -26.62
N ARG A 3 -2.07 37.18 -25.77
CA ARG A 3 -2.80 35.94 -26.15
C ARG A 3 -2.13 34.95 -27.13
N HIS A 4 -1.34 34.03 -26.58
CA HIS A 4 -1.21 32.69 -27.15
C HIS A 4 -2.27 31.75 -26.55
N ARG A 5 -3.21 31.34 -27.40
CA ARG A 5 -4.15 30.23 -27.14
C ARG A 5 -3.38 28.93 -27.25
N CYS A 6 -3.23 28.18 -26.15
CA CYS A 6 -2.86 26.77 -26.20
C CYS A 6 -4.12 25.94 -25.92
N ARG A 7 -4.58 25.23 -26.96
CA ARG A 7 -5.65 24.22 -26.90
C ARG A 7 -5.00 22.84 -26.66
N TYR A 8 -5.78 21.96 -26.03
CA TYR A 8 -5.65 20.50 -25.92
C TYR A 8 -4.76 19.93 -24.80
N ALA A 9 -5.40 19.61 -23.67
CA ALA A 9 -5.18 18.33 -23.00
C ALA A 9 -6.50 17.54 -23.14
N GLN A 10 -6.46 16.48 -23.93
CA GLN A 10 -7.60 15.61 -24.21
C GLN A 10 -7.96 14.83 -22.94
N VAL A 11 -9.18 15.06 -22.47
CA VAL A 11 -9.88 14.20 -21.52
C VAL A 11 -10.13 12.86 -22.22
N LEU A 12 -9.47 11.79 -21.75
CA LEU A 12 -9.79 10.44 -22.21
C LEU A 12 -11.14 10.02 -21.60
N PRO A 13 -12.10 9.54 -22.40
CA PRO A 13 -13.45 9.24 -21.93
C PRO A 13 -13.47 7.95 -21.11
N HIS A 14 -14.25 7.99 -20.03
CA HIS A 14 -14.63 6.86 -19.21
C HIS A 14 -15.35 5.78 -20.04
N GLY A 15 -14.63 4.70 -20.35
CA GLY A 15 -15.24 3.46 -20.83
C GLY A 15 -15.96 2.76 -19.67
N ARG A 16 -17.28 2.95 -19.58
CA ARG A 16 -18.17 2.02 -18.87
C ARG A 16 -18.17 0.70 -19.64
N LEU A 17 -17.80 -0.40 -19.00
CA LEU A 17 -18.07 -1.75 -19.51
C LEU A 17 -19.11 -2.44 -18.62
N PRO A 18 -19.97 -3.30 -19.19
CA PRO A 18 -21.20 -3.76 -18.56
C PRO A 18 -20.92 -4.80 -17.46
N VAL A 19 -21.73 -4.74 -16.40
CA VAL A 19 -21.79 -5.75 -15.35
C VAL A 19 -22.87 -6.76 -15.77
N GLU A 20 -22.48 -7.87 -16.39
CA GLU A 20 -23.39 -8.99 -16.64
C GLU A 20 -23.06 -10.19 -15.74
N SER A 21 -24.01 -10.43 -14.83
CA SER A 21 -24.55 -11.71 -14.38
C SER A 21 -23.65 -12.94 -14.28
N ALA A 22 -23.40 -13.37 -13.03
CA ALA A 22 -23.23 -14.78 -12.70
C ALA A 22 -23.90 -15.10 -11.35
N ARG A 23 -25.21 -15.38 -11.40
CA ARG A 23 -25.92 -16.16 -10.37
C ARG A 23 -26.37 -17.46 -11.03
N ALA A 24 -26.02 -18.59 -10.40
CA ALA A 24 -26.76 -19.84 -10.26
C ALA A 24 -25.93 -21.12 -10.52
N HIS A 25 -26.08 -22.03 -9.54
CA HIS A 25 -25.70 -23.45 -9.49
C HIS A 25 -24.22 -23.75 -9.17
N ALA A 26 -23.87 -24.49 -8.11
CA ALA A 26 -24.41 -25.81 -7.77
C ALA A 26 -24.57 -26.08 -6.26
N ARG A 27 -25.61 -26.88 -5.97
CA ARG A 27 -25.93 -27.53 -4.68
C ARG A 27 -25.28 -28.93 -4.63
N GLY A 28 -24.98 -29.40 -3.41
CA GLY A 28 -24.71 -30.81 -3.05
C GLY A 28 -23.21 -31.15 -3.08
N LEU A 29 -22.56 -31.76 -2.07
CA LEU A 29 -22.90 -32.68 -0.97
C LEU A 29 -21.69 -32.65 0.05
N PRO A 30 -21.53 -33.58 1.01
CA PRO A 30 -22.29 -33.81 2.23
C PRO A 30 -21.49 -33.55 3.53
N ARG A 31 -22.21 -33.54 4.66
CA ARG A 31 -21.70 -33.44 6.04
C ARG A 31 -20.81 -34.64 6.38
N ALA A 32 -19.61 -34.37 6.89
CA ALA A 32 -18.83 -35.34 7.67
C ALA A 32 -18.46 -34.73 9.02
N VAL A 33 -19.07 -35.31 10.05
CA VAL A 33 -18.85 -35.05 11.47
C VAL A 33 -17.51 -35.68 11.86
N LEU A 34 -16.59 -34.92 12.46
CA LEU A 34 -15.50 -35.52 13.23
C LEU A 34 -15.39 -34.87 14.61
N ARG A 35 -15.36 -35.77 15.59
CA ARG A 35 -15.54 -35.56 17.03
C ARG A 35 -14.35 -34.85 17.67
N LEU A 36 -14.69 -34.00 18.64
CA LEU A 36 -13.79 -33.49 19.67
C LEU A 36 -13.14 -34.63 20.46
N ARG A 37 -11.83 -34.53 20.71
CA ARG A 37 -11.18 -35.16 21.86
C ARG A 37 -10.24 -34.16 22.54
N HIS A 38 -10.63 -33.78 23.76
CA HIS A 38 -9.74 -33.24 24.78
C HIS A 38 -8.71 -34.30 25.21
N PRO A 39 -7.50 -33.89 25.56
CA PRO A 39 -7.07 -34.00 26.97
C PRO A 39 -6.34 -32.72 27.42
N ALA A 40 -6.69 -32.15 28.58
CA ALA A 40 -6.29 -32.54 29.93
C ALA A 40 -4.93 -31.96 30.39
N GLN A 41 -5.05 -31.10 31.41
CA GLN A 41 -4.17 -30.93 32.56
C GLN A 41 -2.85 -30.14 32.41
N VAL A 42 -3.00 -28.88 32.81
CA VAL A 42 -2.00 -28.01 33.44
C VAL A 42 -1.39 -28.71 34.66
N ARG A 43 -0.05 -28.80 34.70
CA ARG A 43 0.71 -29.01 35.94
C ARG A 43 1.66 -27.84 36.18
N ARG A 44 1.48 -27.21 37.33
CA ARG A 44 2.41 -26.27 37.98
C ARG A 44 3.63 -27.04 38.50
N SER A 45 4.82 -26.45 38.39
CA SER A 45 6.02 -26.78 39.16
C SER A 45 7.01 -25.62 38.94
N ALA A 46 7.11 -24.68 39.86
CA ALA A 46 7.93 -24.69 41.09
C ALA A 46 9.30 -24.05 40.85
N ALA A 47 9.51 -22.96 41.58
CA ALA A 47 10.72 -22.18 41.71
C ALA A 47 11.89 -22.98 42.30
N ARG A 48 13.12 -22.59 41.97
CA ARG A 48 14.38 -22.74 42.75
C ARG A 48 15.57 -22.23 41.90
N PRO A 49 16.75 -21.95 42.48
CA PRO A 49 17.03 -20.91 43.46
C PRO A 49 18.16 -19.98 42.98
N SER A 50 18.26 -18.80 43.59
CA SER A 50 19.37 -17.87 43.43
C SER A 50 20.65 -18.41 44.08
N GLY A 51 21.65 -18.74 43.26
CA GLY A 51 23.01 -19.08 43.69
C GLY A 51 23.97 -17.90 43.48
N ARG A 52 24.66 -17.53 44.56
CA ARG A 52 25.91 -16.72 44.60
C ARG A 52 26.90 -17.31 43.58
N GLY A 53 27.66 -16.58 42.80
CA GLY A 53 28.52 -15.43 43.10
C GLY A 53 29.83 -15.66 42.30
N LEU A 54 30.57 -14.57 42.06
CA LEU A 54 32.00 -14.46 41.68
C LEU A 54 32.15 -13.38 40.60
N GLY A 55 32.63 -12.22 41.02
CA GLY A 55 33.08 -11.17 40.12
C GLY A 55 34.57 -11.33 39.79
N VAL A 56 34.98 -10.79 38.64
CA VAL A 56 36.25 -10.07 38.38
C VAL A 56 36.02 -9.23 37.08
N PRO A 57 36.94 -8.36 36.64
CA PRO A 57 37.03 -6.92 36.92
C PRO A 57 36.57 -6.02 35.76
N ARG A 58 36.37 -4.74 36.08
CA ARG A 58 36.14 -3.65 35.11
C ARG A 58 37.45 -3.31 34.38
N GLY A 59 37.50 -3.66 33.09
CA GLY A 59 38.47 -3.12 32.13
C GLY A 59 37.84 -1.96 31.37
N SER A 60 38.36 -0.76 31.59
CA SER A 60 38.06 0.45 30.83
C SER A 60 38.79 0.43 29.49
N GLN A 61 38.06 0.50 28.38
CA GLN A 61 38.58 0.96 27.08
C GLN A 61 37.56 1.87 26.37
N PRO A 62 38.04 2.88 25.60
CA PRO A 62 37.21 3.95 25.08
C PRO A 62 36.54 3.55 23.76
N GLY A 63 35.21 3.47 23.76
CA GLY A 63 34.42 3.19 22.57
C GLY A 63 34.16 4.47 21.78
N ALA A 64 34.75 4.54 20.58
CA ALA A 64 34.57 5.57 19.58
C ALA A 64 33.10 5.98 19.40
N SER A 65 32.88 7.30 19.31
CA SER A 65 31.60 7.90 18.96
C SER A 65 31.17 7.46 17.56
N CYS A 66 30.26 6.50 17.49
CA CYS A 66 29.56 6.16 16.27
C CYS A 66 28.57 7.30 15.97
N GLY A 67 28.99 8.26 15.15
CA GLY A 67 28.10 9.28 14.61
C GLY A 67 26.96 8.64 13.80
N PRO A 68 25.79 9.30 13.70
CA PRO A 68 24.64 8.72 13.00
C PRO A 68 24.99 8.55 11.52
N SER A 69 25.09 7.30 11.07
CA SER A 69 25.19 6.98 9.64
C SER A 69 23.93 7.47 8.94
N ARG A 70 24.06 8.58 8.20
CA ARG A 70 23.06 9.02 7.23
C ARG A 70 23.00 7.99 6.11
N ARG A 71 22.14 6.97 6.25
CA ARG A 71 21.79 6.03 5.19
C ARG A 71 20.91 6.74 4.15
N GLY A 72 21.54 7.60 3.34
CA GLY A 72 20.99 8.00 2.05
C GLY A 72 21.08 6.81 1.09
N GLY A 73 19.99 6.47 0.43
CA GLY A 73 19.91 5.33 -0.49
C GLY A 73 20.96 5.43 -1.60
N VAL A 74 21.91 4.49 -1.61
CA VAL A 74 22.87 4.34 -2.69
C VAL A 74 22.15 3.66 -3.84
N THR A 75 21.82 4.43 -4.89
CA THR A 75 21.50 3.87 -6.21
C THR A 75 22.78 3.24 -6.74
N ASP A 76 22.78 1.91 -6.85
CA ASP A 76 23.88 1.15 -7.46
C ASP A 76 23.74 1.32 -8.99
N PRO A 77 24.66 2.05 -9.66
CA PRO A 77 24.48 2.47 -11.06
C PRO A 77 24.44 1.31 -12.07
N ALA A 78 24.76 0.08 -11.65
CA ALA A 78 24.70 -1.10 -12.50
C ALA A 78 23.32 -1.78 -12.57
N LEU A 79 22.36 -1.40 -11.72
CA LEU A 79 21.07 -2.11 -11.64
C LEU A 79 19.99 -1.46 -12.50
N ALA A 80 19.23 -2.28 -13.21
CA ALA A 80 18.07 -1.83 -13.98
C ALA A 80 16.84 -1.70 -13.07
N ARG A 81 16.30 -0.49 -12.93
CA ARG A 81 15.10 -0.21 -12.12
C ARG A 81 13.84 -0.29 -12.98
N TYR A 82 12.82 -1.00 -12.50
CA TYR A 82 11.51 -1.10 -13.13
C TYR A 82 10.41 -0.70 -12.16
N ARG A 83 9.42 0.05 -12.65
CA ARG A 83 8.19 0.35 -11.94
C ARG A 83 7.09 -0.57 -12.41
N LEU A 84 6.54 -1.32 -11.48
CA LEU A 84 5.41 -2.22 -11.63
C LEU A 84 4.14 -1.48 -11.23
N ALA A 85 3.10 -1.56 -12.05
CA ALA A 85 1.73 -1.21 -11.69
C ALA A 85 0.91 -2.49 -11.55
N PHE A 86 0.22 -2.65 -10.43
CA PHE A 86 -0.54 -3.86 -10.15
C PHE A 86 -1.79 -3.59 -9.30
N GLY A 87 -2.73 -4.52 -9.35
CA GLY A 87 -3.90 -4.58 -8.49
C GLY A 87 -3.75 -5.61 -7.38
N LYS A 88 -4.43 -5.36 -6.26
CA LYS A 88 -4.64 -6.27 -5.14
C LYS A 88 -6.15 -6.51 -5.01
N THR A 89 -6.61 -7.72 -5.33
CA THR A 89 -8.05 -8.05 -5.36
C THR A 89 -8.54 -8.58 -4.01
N GLN A 90 -9.85 -8.88 -3.95
CA GLN A 90 -10.52 -9.41 -2.75
C GLN A 90 -9.85 -10.67 -2.18
N ALA A 91 -9.31 -11.55 -3.04
CA ALA A 91 -8.61 -12.77 -2.63
C ALA A 91 -7.40 -12.50 -1.72
N MET A 92 -6.81 -11.29 -1.79
CA MET A 92 -5.69 -10.87 -0.96
C MET A 92 -6.04 -9.72 -0.01
N ARG A 93 -7.31 -9.36 0.19
CA ARG A 93 -7.68 -8.16 0.99
C ARG A 93 -7.07 -8.16 2.39
N TYR A 94 -6.96 -9.34 3.02
CA TYR A 94 -6.37 -9.53 4.36
C TYR A 94 -4.85 -9.81 4.33
N THR A 95 -4.17 -9.47 3.25
CA THR A 95 -2.70 -9.45 3.19
C THR A 95 -2.21 -8.06 3.60
N GLY A 96 -1.47 -7.99 4.72
CA GLY A 96 -0.86 -6.76 5.21
C GLY A 96 0.35 -6.32 4.38
N HIS A 97 0.93 -5.17 4.71
CA HIS A 97 2.03 -4.58 3.94
C HIS A 97 3.26 -5.49 3.82
N LEU A 98 3.72 -6.09 4.93
CA LEU A 98 4.89 -6.97 4.93
C LEU A 98 4.62 -8.29 4.18
N ASP A 99 3.39 -8.78 4.24
CA ASP A 99 3.02 -10.01 3.54
C ASP A 99 2.88 -9.77 2.03
N LEU A 100 2.38 -8.60 1.63
CA LEU A 100 2.36 -8.18 0.23
C LEU A 100 3.78 -8.05 -0.31
N TYR A 101 4.68 -7.44 0.47
CA TYR A 101 6.10 -7.33 0.12
C TYR A 101 6.71 -8.73 -0.13
N ARG A 102 6.51 -9.67 0.79
CA ARG A 102 6.98 -11.06 0.66
C ARG A 102 6.30 -11.79 -0.50
N ALA A 103 5.03 -11.53 -0.77
CA ALA A 103 4.30 -12.13 -1.89
C ALA A 103 4.88 -11.66 -3.23
N LEU A 104 5.18 -10.36 -3.36
CA LEU A 104 5.83 -9.81 -4.54
C LEU A 104 7.23 -10.39 -4.73
N GLU A 105 8.06 -10.43 -3.68
CA GLU A 105 9.39 -11.07 -3.74
C GLU A 105 9.29 -12.51 -4.26
N ARG A 106 8.42 -13.33 -3.64
CA ARG A 106 8.23 -14.74 -4.07
C ARG A 106 7.73 -14.83 -5.51
N THR A 107 6.87 -13.91 -5.94
CA THR A 107 6.35 -13.86 -7.31
C THR A 107 7.45 -13.54 -8.31
N ILE A 108 8.30 -12.55 -8.03
CA ILE A 108 9.44 -12.18 -8.88
C ILE A 108 10.44 -13.33 -8.96
N ARG A 109 10.72 -14.01 -7.84
CA ARG A 109 11.57 -15.21 -7.84
C ARG A 109 10.97 -16.35 -8.66
N ARG A 110 9.66 -16.61 -8.55
CA ARG A 110 8.95 -17.62 -9.35
C ARG A 110 8.93 -17.27 -10.84
N ALA A 111 8.94 -15.98 -11.18
CA ALA A 111 9.06 -15.47 -12.54
C ALA A 111 10.48 -15.63 -13.14
N ALA A 112 11.43 -16.17 -12.37
CA ALA A 112 12.84 -16.30 -12.74
C ALA A 112 13.45 -14.96 -13.22
N LEU A 113 13.01 -13.85 -12.60
CA LEU A 113 13.60 -12.54 -12.84
C LEU A 113 14.84 -12.36 -11.94
N PRO A 114 15.90 -11.73 -12.45
CA PRO A 114 17.17 -11.56 -11.72
C PRO A 114 17.07 -10.42 -10.70
N LEU A 115 16.24 -10.59 -9.67
CA LEU A 115 16.00 -9.61 -8.63
C LEU A 115 17.30 -9.34 -7.85
N ALA A 116 17.70 -8.07 -7.79
CA ALA A 116 18.87 -7.65 -7.05
C ALA A 116 18.62 -7.66 -5.54
N TYR A 117 19.66 -7.93 -4.76
CA TYR A 117 19.63 -7.93 -3.31
C TYR A 117 20.61 -6.90 -2.72
N SER A 118 20.38 -6.47 -1.48
CA SER A 118 21.32 -5.63 -0.74
C SER A 118 22.59 -6.42 -0.37
N ARG A 119 23.73 -5.75 -0.35
CA ARG A 119 25.00 -6.33 0.14
C ARG A 119 25.04 -6.34 1.67
N GLY A 120 25.52 -7.42 2.28
CA GLY A 120 25.71 -7.55 3.73
C GLY A 120 25.27 -8.91 4.29
N PHE A 121 25.30 -9.05 5.62
CA PHE A 121 25.01 -10.31 6.32
C PHE A 121 23.53 -10.74 6.29
N SER A 122 22.62 -9.81 5.95
CA SER A 122 21.18 -10.09 5.74
C SER A 122 20.76 -9.45 4.42
N PRO A 123 20.90 -10.15 3.29
CA PRO A 123 20.49 -9.63 1.99
C PRO A 123 18.97 -9.51 1.93
N HIS A 124 18.49 -8.30 1.65
CA HIS A 124 17.08 -8.02 1.41
C HIS A 124 16.87 -7.69 -0.06
N PRO A 125 15.74 -8.09 -0.66
CA PRO A 125 15.47 -7.77 -2.05
C PRO A 125 15.41 -6.26 -2.23
N LYS A 126 16.00 -5.76 -3.33
CA LYS A 126 15.82 -4.39 -3.76
C LYS A 126 14.44 -4.28 -4.38
N LEU A 127 13.46 -4.06 -3.51
CA LEU A 127 12.04 -3.88 -3.82
C LEU A 127 11.50 -2.75 -2.93
N GLN A 128 10.73 -1.84 -3.52
CA GLN A 128 10.12 -0.70 -2.84
C GLN A 128 8.66 -0.53 -3.26
N LEU A 129 7.75 -0.68 -2.31
CA LEU A 129 6.33 -0.31 -2.52
C LEU A 129 6.16 1.21 -2.39
N ALA A 130 5.29 1.80 -3.21
CA ALA A 130 5.04 3.24 -3.19
C ALA A 130 4.38 3.73 -1.90
N SER A 131 3.36 3.01 -1.44
CA SER A 131 2.58 3.38 -0.29
C SER A 131 1.94 2.14 0.32
N ALA A 132 1.94 2.05 1.65
CA ALA A 132 1.29 0.96 2.34
C ALA A 132 -0.24 1.02 2.15
N LEU A 133 -0.84 -0.09 1.75
CA LEU A 133 -2.28 -0.25 1.73
C LEU A 133 -2.73 -0.85 3.08
N PRO A 134 -3.76 -0.27 3.76
CA PRO A 134 -4.32 -0.86 4.96
C PRO A 134 -4.84 -2.29 4.76
N LEU A 135 -4.95 -3.03 5.88
CA LEU A 135 -5.52 -4.36 5.88
C LEU A 135 -7.02 -4.30 5.53
N GLY A 136 -7.52 -5.28 4.79
CA GLY A 136 -8.94 -5.34 4.41
C GLY A 136 -9.26 -4.55 3.13
N PHE A 137 -8.34 -3.72 2.65
CA PHE A 137 -8.52 -2.89 1.46
C PHE A 137 -8.10 -3.64 0.19
N THR A 138 -8.75 -3.30 -0.92
CA THR A 138 -8.34 -3.68 -2.27
C THR A 138 -7.72 -2.50 -3.02
N SER A 139 -7.05 -2.78 -4.13
CA SER A 139 -6.44 -1.73 -4.95
C SER A 139 -6.36 -2.12 -6.41
N ARG A 140 -6.41 -1.13 -7.29
CA ARG A 140 -6.16 -1.27 -8.74
C ARG A 140 -4.98 -0.43 -9.23
N ALA A 141 -4.31 0.28 -8.32
CA ALA A 141 -3.28 1.25 -8.65
C ALA A 141 -2.09 1.19 -7.70
N GLU A 142 -1.70 -0.02 -7.29
CA GLU A 142 -0.47 -0.21 -6.55
C GLU A 142 0.74 0.02 -7.45
N LEU A 143 1.78 0.59 -6.86
CA LEU A 143 3.05 0.82 -7.51
C LEU A 143 4.17 0.21 -6.68
N ALA A 144 5.09 -0.50 -7.35
CA ALA A 144 6.31 -0.99 -6.75
C ALA A 144 7.48 -0.77 -7.70
N ASP A 145 8.62 -0.36 -7.16
CA ASP A 145 9.88 -0.37 -7.89
C ASP A 145 10.68 -1.61 -7.50
N ILE A 146 11.24 -2.28 -8.51
CA ILE A 146 12.16 -3.41 -8.36
C ILE A 146 13.47 -3.10 -9.08
N TRP A 147 14.56 -3.69 -8.60
CA TRP A 147 15.86 -3.59 -9.26
C TRP A 147 16.28 -4.97 -9.72
N LEU A 148 16.68 -5.05 -10.98
CA LEU A 148 17.20 -6.27 -11.60
C LEU A 148 18.72 -6.14 -11.80
N GLU A 149 19.44 -7.24 -11.65
CA GLU A 149 20.89 -7.31 -11.83
C GLU A 149 21.32 -7.08 -13.30
N GLN A 150 20.45 -7.45 -14.23
CA GLN A 150 20.61 -7.18 -15.65
C GLN A 150 19.30 -6.64 -16.25
N PRO A 151 19.39 -5.81 -17.30
CA PRO A 151 18.21 -5.38 -18.04
C PRO A 151 17.48 -6.57 -18.67
N VAL A 152 16.15 -6.57 -18.54
CA VAL A 152 15.23 -7.49 -19.21
C VAL A 152 14.18 -6.65 -19.96
N PRO A 153 13.79 -6.98 -21.19
CA PRO A 153 12.75 -6.25 -21.91
C PRO A 153 11.46 -6.11 -21.08
N GLU A 154 10.88 -4.91 -21.01
CA GLU A 154 9.73 -4.64 -20.14
C GLU A 154 8.52 -5.56 -20.39
N GLY A 155 8.26 -5.90 -21.66
CA GLY A 155 7.20 -6.82 -22.04
C GLY A 155 7.44 -8.24 -21.54
N GLU A 156 8.69 -8.67 -21.51
CA GLU A 156 9.09 -9.96 -20.95
C GLU A 156 8.96 -9.98 -19.42
N VAL A 157 9.38 -8.90 -18.74
CA VAL A 157 9.18 -8.74 -17.29
C VAL A 157 7.69 -8.85 -16.95
N LEU A 158 6.83 -8.11 -17.66
CA LEU A 158 5.39 -8.14 -17.44
C LEU A 158 4.79 -9.53 -17.70
N ALA A 159 5.16 -10.19 -18.80
CA ALA A 159 4.65 -11.51 -19.15
C ALA A 159 5.00 -12.56 -18.09
N ARG A 160 6.27 -12.61 -17.67
CA ARG A 160 6.75 -13.54 -16.64
C ARG A 160 6.09 -13.26 -15.29
N LEU A 161 5.90 -11.99 -14.91
CA LEU A 161 5.20 -11.61 -13.69
C LEU A 161 3.72 -12.03 -13.70
N ARG A 162 3.02 -11.84 -14.82
CA ARG A 162 1.62 -12.27 -14.99
C ARG A 162 1.48 -13.78 -14.87
N GLN A 163 2.34 -14.54 -15.56
CA GLN A 163 2.35 -15.99 -15.49
C GLN A 163 2.64 -16.50 -14.08
N ALA A 164 3.55 -15.83 -13.37
CA ALA A 164 3.90 -16.19 -12.00
C ALA A 164 2.94 -15.61 -10.96
N ALA A 165 1.97 -14.76 -11.28
CA ALA A 165 1.17 -14.05 -10.28
C ALA A 165 0.31 -15.02 -9.45
N PRO A 166 0.30 -14.91 -8.11
CA PRO A 166 -0.64 -15.66 -7.29
C PRO A 166 -2.06 -15.08 -7.46
N PRO A 167 -3.11 -15.87 -7.15
CA PRO A 167 -4.47 -15.35 -7.09
C PRO A 167 -4.54 -14.10 -6.20
N GLY A 168 -5.05 -13.00 -6.77
CA GLY A 168 -5.25 -11.74 -6.07
C GLY A 168 -4.19 -10.66 -6.33
N ILE A 169 -3.12 -10.96 -7.06
CA ILE A 169 -2.23 -9.95 -7.66
C ILE A 169 -2.44 -9.95 -9.17
N ALA A 170 -2.67 -8.77 -9.74
CA ALA A 170 -2.77 -8.60 -11.19
C ALA A 170 -1.78 -7.53 -11.65
N PHE A 171 -0.77 -7.90 -12.44
CA PHE A 171 0.18 -6.94 -12.99
C PHE A 171 -0.39 -6.31 -14.27
N GLU A 172 -0.47 -4.98 -14.29
CA GLU A 172 -1.08 -4.22 -15.38
C GLU A 172 -0.02 -3.65 -16.32
N ARG A 173 1.05 -3.08 -15.75
CA ARG A 173 2.11 -2.42 -16.52
C ARG A 173 3.46 -2.58 -15.84
N VAL A 174 4.51 -2.63 -16.65
CA VAL A 174 5.90 -2.49 -16.24
C VAL A 174 6.51 -1.41 -17.10
N GLN A 175 7.34 -0.55 -16.51
CA GLN A 175 8.11 0.46 -17.24
C GLN A 175 9.52 0.56 -16.64
N PRO A 176 10.57 0.75 -17.43
CA PRO A 176 11.88 1.10 -16.90
C PRO A 176 11.81 2.48 -16.24
N VAL A 177 12.59 2.66 -15.17
CA VAL A 177 12.71 3.94 -14.46
C VAL A 177 14.13 4.46 -14.70
N PRO A 178 14.29 5.56 -15.45
CA PRO A 178 15.60 6.13 -15.71
C PRO A 178 16.22 6.66 -14.42
N ALA A 179 17.56 6.58 -14.32
CA ALA A 179 18.30 7.26 -13.27
C ALA A 179 18.71 8.67 -13.77
N PRO A 180 18.75 9.70 -12.90
CA PRO A 180 18.38 9.68 -11.48
C PRO A 180 16.87 9.89 -11.28
N GLU A 181 16.24 9.06 -10.46
CA GLU A 181 14.85 9.30 -10.01
C GLU A 181 14.74 9.04 -8.50
N PRO A 182 14.05 9.90 -7.72
CA PRO A 182 13.88 9.70 -6.28
C PRO A 182 13.26 8.33 -5.91
N PRO A 183 13.44 7.84 -4.68
CA PRO A 183 12.71 6.69 -4.16
C PRO A 183 11.21 6.87 -4.33
N LEU A 184 10.52 5.80 -4.72
CA LEU A 184 9.11 5.83 -5.10
C LEU A 184 8.21 6.43 -3.99
N GLN A 185 8.48 6.11 -2.72
CA GLN A 185 7.68 6.62 -1.61
C GLN A 185 7.70 8.14 -1.49
N ARG A 186 8.83 8.78 -1.82
CA ARG A 186 8.97 10.24 -1.75
C ARG A 186 8.24 10.96 -2.89
N GLN A 187 7.87 10.24 -3.93
CA GLN A 187 7.14 10.80 -5.05
C GLN A 187 5.62 10.77 -4.82
N VAL A 188 5.10 9.98 -3.87
CA VAL A 188 3.64 9.84 -3.71
C VAL A 188 3.05 11.12 -3.08
N GLN A 189 2.11 11.72 -3.80
CA GLN A 189 1.47 12.98 -3.40
C GLN A 189 0.04 12.79 -2.91
N ARG A 190 -0.73 11.96 -3.63
CA ARG A 190 -2.16 11.79 -3.42
C ARG A 190 -2.55 10.35 -3.69
N ALA A 191 -3.50 9.85 -2.91
CA ALA A 191 -4.11 8.54 -3.09
C ALA A 191 -5.62 8.71 -3.18
N ASP A 192 -6.20 8.10 -4.22
CA ASP A 192 -7.63 8.16 -4.45
C ASP A 192 -8.27 6.82 -4.11
N PHE A 193 -9.38 6.90 -3.41
CA PHE A 193 -10.13 5.76 -2.92
C PHE A 193 -11.60 5.87 -3.31
N VAL A 194 -12.21 4.71 -3.44
CA VAL A 194 -13.66 4.57 -3.51
C VAL A 194 -14.05 3.66 -2.34
N ALA A 195 -14.87 4.18 -1.44
CA ALA A 195 -15.50 3.42 -0.38
C ALA A 195 -16.94 3.11 -0.81
N ARG A 196 -17.24 1.83 -1.03
CA ARG A 196 -18.62 1.37 -1.23
C ARG A 196 -19.27 1.22 0.14
N LEU A 197 -20.34 1.97 0.35
CA LEU A 197 -21.11 2.01 1.58
C LEU A 197 -22.28 1.03 1.51
N GLU A 198 -22.86 0.70 2.66
CA GLU A 198 -24.12 -0.04 2.74
C GLU A 198 -25.27 0.77 2.14
N ASP A 199 -26.19 0.08 1.47
CA ASP A 199 -27.39 0.63 0.84
C ASP A 199 -28.61 0.10 1.61
N PRO A 200 -29.55 0.95 2.09
CA PRO A 200 -29.65 2.39 1.88
C PRO A 200 -28.61 3.21 2.65
N LEU A 201 -28.14 4.30 2.01
CA LEU A 201 -27.35 5.32 2.69
C LEU A 201 -28.16 5.97 3.82
N ALA A 202 -27.47 6.37 4.89
CA ALA A 202 -28.06 7.19 5.94
C ALA A 202 -28.60 8.50 5.32
N PRO A 203 -29.88 8.88 5.58
CA PRO A 203 -30.50 10.04 4.94
C PRO A 203 -29.77 11.37 5.17
N ASP A 204 -29.11 11.49 6.33
CA ASP A 204 -28.38 12.67 6.77
C ASP A 204 -26.89 12.69 6.34
N LEU A 205 -26.43 11.65 5.63
CA LEU A 205 -25.03 11.55 5.19
C LEU A 205 -24.59 12.71 4.28
N PRO A 206 -25.39 13.19 3.30
CA PRO A 206 -25.03 14.35 2.50
C PRO A 206 -24.78 15.60 3.35
N GLU A 207 -25.62 15.87 4.35
CA GLU A 207 -25.47 17.01 5.26
C GLU A 207 -24.21 16.88 6.13
N ARG A 208 -23.92 15.68 6.64
CA ARG A 208 -22.67 15.42 7.38
C ARG A 208 -21.43 15.63 6.52
N LEU A 209 -21.48 15.21 5.25
CA LEU A 209 -20.39 15.42 4.29
C LEU A 209 -20.16 16.92 4.03
N ASP A 210 -21.22 17.67 3.79
CA ASP A 210 -21.15 19.13 3.59
C ASP A 210 -20.60 19.84 4.82
N ALA A 211 -21.03 19.44 6.02
CA ALA A 211 -20.52 19.99 7.28
C ALA A 211 -19.02 19.69 7.45
N LEU A 212 -18.59 18.46 7.13
CA LEU A 212 -17.19 18.05 7.20
C LEU A 212 -16.30 18.83 6.22
N LEU A 213 -16.78 19.06 4.99
CA LEU A 213 -16.06 19.86 3.99
C LEU A 213 -15.94 21.34 4.37
N LYS A 214 -16.95 21.89 5.07
CA LYS A 214 -16.95 23.28 5.57
C LYS A 214 -16.17 23.48 6.86
N ALA A 215 -15.89 22.41 7.61
CA ALA A 215 -15.12 22.49 8.84
C ALA A 215 -13.71 23.06 8.58
N THR A 216 -13.25 23.94 9.47
CA THR A 216 -11.89 24.51 9.42
C THR A 216 -10.84 23.58 10.01
N SER A 217 -11.24 22.74 10.97
CA SER A 217 -10.39 21.75 11.62
C SER A 217 -11.20 20.51 11.97
N VAL A 218 -10.58 19.34 11.83
CA VAL A 218 -11.13 18.03 12.18
C VAL A 218 -10.07 17.29 13.01
N PRO A 219 -10.02 17.54 14.34
CA PRO A 219 -8.99 16.96 15.19
C PRO A 219 -9.19 15.45 15.34
N ARG A 220 -8.08 14.70 15.22
CA ARG A 220 -8.03 13.25 15.36
C ARG A 220 -6.82 12.86 16.20
N GLU A 221 -6.89 11.72 16.86
CA GLU A 221 -5.76 11.16 17.60
C GLU A 221 -5.37 9.80 17.04
N ARG A 222 -4.07 9.58 16.84
CA ARG A 222 -3.57 8.29 16.40
C ARG A 222 -2.27 7.95 17.08
N ARG A 223 -2.23 6.79 17.75
CA ARG A 223 -1.06 6.30 18.50
C ARG A 223 -0.54 7.35 19.51
N GLY A 224 -1.47 8.02 20.21
CA GLY A 224 -1.13 9.05 21.20
C GLY A 224 -0.71 10.39 20.61
N LYS A 225 -0.88 10.61 19.29
CA LYS A 225 -0.53 11.87 18.63
C LYS A 225 -1.76 12.51 18.00
N ALA A 226 -2.08 13.73 18.44
CA ALA A 226 -3.10 14.56 17.83
C ALA A 226 -2.62 15.08 16.47
N TYR A 227 -3.53 15.16 15.51
CA TYR A 227 -3.33 15.76 14.21
C TYR A 227 -4.65 16.28 13.65
N ASP A 228 -4.60 17.13 12.64
CA ASP A 228 -5.78 17.62 11.95
C ASP A 228 -5.99 16.84 10.65
N LEU A 229 -7.18 16.25 10.48
CA LEU A 229 -7.57 15.51 9.28
C LEU A 229 -7.98 16.46 8.14
N ARG A 230 -8.48 17.66 8.44
CA ARG A 230 -9.00 18.61 7.45
C ARG A 230 -8.05 18.93 6.29
N PRO A 231 -6.75 19.26 6.52
CA PRO A 231 -5.82 19.54 5.43
C PRO A 231 -5.45 18.29 4.61
N LEU A 232 -5.76 17.09 5.10
CA LEU A 232 -5.44 15.83 4.42
C LEU A 232 -6.56 15.38 3.47
N MET A 233 -7.77 15.94 3.61
CA MET A 233 -8.92 15.74 2.73
C MET A 233 -8.85 16.73 1.58
N LEU A 234 -8.41 16.27 0.41
CA LEU A 234 -8.24 17.14 -0.76
C LEU A 234 -9.58 17.35 -1.47
N ASP A 235 -10.37 16.29 -1.57
CA ASP A 235 -11.69 16.29 -2.21
C ASP A 235 -12.47 15.04 -1.77
N LEU A 236 -13.77 15.20 -1.50
CA LEU A 236 -14.68 14.13 -1.09
C LEU A 236 -15.99 14.31 -1.84
N ARG A 237 -16.52 13.23 -2.43
CA ARG A 237 -17.80 13.26 -3.14
C ARG A 237 -18.62 12.01 -2.86
N LEU A 238 -19.91 12.20 -2.69
CA LEU A 238 -20.88 11.11 -2.67
C LEU A 238 -21.41 10.89 -4.09
N GLU A 239 -21.29 9.67 -4.60
CA GLU A 239 -21.71 9.26 -5.93
C GLU A 239 -22.71 8.08 -5.84
N PRO A 240 -23.77 8.07 -6.68
CA PRO A 240 -24.73 6.95 -6.70
C PRO A 240 -24.08 5.61 -7.12
N PRO A 241 -24.61 4.46 -6.66
CA PRO A 241 -25.75 4.33 -5.73
C PRO A 241 -25.37 4.53 -4.25
N ALA A 242 -24.13 4.24 -3.86
CA ALA A 242 -23.67 4.33 -2.46
C ALA A 242 -22.13 4.34 -2.40
N GLN A 243 -21.49 5.29 -3.10
CA GLN A 243 -20.02 5.36 -3.18
C GLN A 243 -19.52 6.69 -2.66
N LEU A 244 -18.61 6.66 -1.70
CA LEU A 244 -17.82 7.82 -1.30
C LEU A 244 -16.49 7.79 -2.05
N VAL A 245 -16.25 8.78 -2.90
CA VAL A 245 -14.98 9.00 -3.59
C VAL A 245 -14.14 9.93 -2.73
N LEU A 246 -12.90 9.50 -2.43
CA LEU A 246 -11.99 10.21 -1.55
C LEU A 246 -10.66 10.48 -2.25
N ALA A 247 -10.27 11.75 -2.33
CA ALA A 247 -8.93 12.18 -2.71
C ALA A 247 -8.18 12.63 -1.46
N LEU A 248 -7.16 11.87 -1.06
CA LEU A 248 -6.45 12.10 0.18
C LEU A 248 -4.97 12.39 -0.07
N SER A 249 -4.40 13.28 0.75
CA SER A 249 -2.95 13.49 0.76
C SER A 249 -2.25 12.18 1.12
N ALA A 250 -1.18 11.85 0.41
CA ALA A 250 -0.36 10.65 0.63
C ALA A 250 1.13 11.00 0.79
N ARG A 251 1.42 12.27 1.08
CA ARG A 251 2.76 12.79 1.34
C ARG A 251 3.35 12.22 2.62
N GLU A 252 4.68 12.16 2.67
CA GLU A 252 5.42 11.79 3.88
C GLU A 252 5.06 12.74 5.03
N GLY A 253 4.62 12.18 6.16
CA GLY A 253 4.18 12.95 7.34
C GLY A 253 2.78 13.57 7.25
N ALA A 254 2.16 13.60 6.06
CA ALA A 254 0.83 14.17 5.84
C ALA A 254 -0.05 13.21 5.04
N THR A 255 -0.35 12.04 5.61
CA THR A 255 -1.16 10.99 4.96
C THR A 255 -2.58 10.95 5.51
N GLY A 256 -3.56 11.28 4.67
CA GLY A 256 -4.99 11.08 4.94
C GLY A 256 -5.38 9.60 4.80
N ARG A 257 -6.34 9.17 5.61
CA ARG A 257 -6.77 7.76 5.70
C ARG A 257 -8.27 7.68 5.47
N PRO A 258 -8.75 6.79 4.59
CA PRO A 258 -10.19 6.63 4.38
C PRO A 258 -10.95 6.26 5.65
N GLU A 259 -10.37 5.43 6.51
CA GLU A 259 -10.97 5.00 7.79
C GLU A 259 -11.31 6.22 8.67
N GLU A 260 -10.38 7.16 8.80
CA GLU A 260 -10.55 8.36 9.63
C GLU A 260 -11.61 9.32 9.04
N VAL A 261 -11.72 9.36 7.71
CA VAL A 261 -12.77 10.14 7.04
C VAL A 261 -14.14 9.51 7.23
N LEU A 262 -14.24 8.18 7.12
CA LEU A 262 -15.48 7.45 7.37
C LEU A 262 -15.94 7.65 8.82
N GLU A 263 -15.03 7.52 9.78
CA GLU A 263 -15.34 7.77 11.20
C GLU A 263 -15.77 9.23 11.45
N ALA A 264 -15.13 10.20 10.79
CA ALA A 264 -15.54 11.61 10.88
C ALA A 264 -16.94 11.86 10.28
N LEU A 265 -17.39 11.02 9.34
CA LEU A 265 -18.75 11.02 8.79
C LEU A 265 -19.74 10.18 9.61
N GLY A 266 -19.31 9.61 10.75
CA GLY A 266 -20.12 8.73 11.58
C GLY A 266 -20.39 7.35 10.96
N LEU A 267 -19.55 6.90 10.04
CA LEU A 267 -19.66 5.62 9.36
C LEU A 267 -18.65 4.62 9.96
N ASP A 268 -19.03 3.34 10.04
CA ASP A 268 -18.10 2.26 10.41
C ASP A 268 -17.19 1.93 9.21
N PRO A 269 -15.86 2.10 9.31
CA PRO A 269 -14.94 1.73 8.26
C PRO A 269 -14.98 0.25 7.88
N LEU A 270 -15.37 -0.63 8.82
CA LEU A 270 -15.43 -2.08 8.60
C LEU A 270 -16.66 -2.50 7.79
N ALA A 271 -17.71 -1.67 7.77
CA ALA A 271 -18.90 -1.87 6.95
C ALA A 271 -18.70 -1.44 5.49
N ALA A 272 -17.59 -0.75 5.18
CA ALA A 272 -17.30 -0.25 3.85
C ALA A 272 -16.26 -1.11 3.10
N ASP A 273 -16.53 -1.39 1.82
CA ASP A 273 -15.52 -1.98 0.94
C ASP A 273 -14.69 -0.86 0.29
N ILE A 274 -13.45 -0.71 0.75
CA ILE A 274 -12.57 0.39 0.33
C ILE A 274 -11.55 -0.10 -0.70
N THR A 275 -11.54 0.57 -1.85
CA THR A 275 -10.61 0.30 -2.96
C THR A 275 -9.77 1.52 -3.27
N ARG A 276 -8.44 1.39 -3.25
CA ARG A 276 -7.54 2.38 -3.85
C ARG A 276 -7.61 2.30 -5.37
N VAL A 277 -7.96 3.41 -6.01
CA VAL A 277 -8.16 3.48 -7.47
C VAL A 277 -7.05 4.24 -8.19
N GLN A 278 -6.31 5.10 -7.47
CA GLN A 278 -5.19 5.85 -8.06
C GLN A 278 -4.12 6.20 -7.03
N LEU A 279 -2.88 6.26 -7.49
CA LEU A 279 -1.77 6.94 -6.83
C LEU A 279 -1.22 8.00 -7.77
N THR A 280 -1.16 9.25 -7.29
CA THR A 280 -0.57 10.37 -8.03
C THR A 280 0.83 10.61 -7.50
N LEU A 281 1.80 10.62 -8.41
CA LEU A 281 3.20 10.89 -8.13
C LEU A 281 3.56 12.35 -8.49
N ASP A 282 4.60 12.88 -7.87
CA ASP A 282 5.28 14.08 -8.36
C ASP A 282 5.78 13.85 -9.79
N PRO A 283 5.78 14.90 -10.63
CA PRO A 283 6.44 14.83 -11.92
C PRO A 283 7.92 14.50 -11.72
N SER A 284 8.41 13.48 -12.43
CA SER A 284 9.81 13.09 -12.36
C SER A 284 10.69 14.26 -12.83
N PRO A 285 11.79 14.61 -12.13
CA PRO A 285 12.70 15.66 -12.57
C PRO A 285 13.34 15.37 -13.94
N ALA A 286 13.39 14.10 -14.35
CA ALA A 286 13.82 13.68 -15.69
C ALA A 286 12.81 14.06 -16.80
N ALA A 287 11.51 14.11 -16.49
CA ALA A 287 10.48 14.55 -17.44
C ALA A 287 10.47 16.08 -17.60
N ALA A 288 10.94 16.83 -16.60
CA ALA A 288 11.00 18.29 -16.64
C ALA A 288 12.16 18.85 -17.50
N HIS A 289 13.19 18.04 -17.80
CA HIS A 289 14.32 18.44 -18.66
C HIS A 289 14.16 17.99 -20.13
N ALA A 290 13.09 17.26 -20.46
CA ALA A 290 12.81 16.76 -21.81
C ALA A 290 11.74 17.57 -22.56
N ALA A 291 11.32 18.72 -22.01
CA ALA A 291 10.35 19.65 -22.58
C ALA A 291 11.00 21.02 -22.79
#